data_AF-A0AA39U7H9-F1
#
_entry.id   AF-A0AA39U7H9-F1
#
_cell.length_a   1.000
_cell.length_b   1.000
_cell.length_c   1.000
_cell.angle_alpha   90.00
_cell.angle_beta   90.00
_cell.angle_gamma   90.00
#
_symmetry.space_group_name_H-M   'P 1'
#
loop_
_entity.id
_entity.type
_entity.pdbx_description
1 polymer ?
#
loop_
_entity_poly.entity_id
_entity_poly.type
_entity_poly.pdbx_seq_one_letter_code
_entity_poly.pdbx_strand_id
1 'polypeptide(L)'
;MPYKFPDPHATANLLTSGEEFPYDKTTCASESPATLPAGSGIPFTDATFPHIFIPWNHITVGFPEEIQEAITASPEKFIVAVPFGAGPKFYADNHRADLLLKMFLDGLDFPDKGKITMFFPLETKEDKKSANRDEGRSRRSAFDTLWPLMVTGFSEDFGKFLLWNQCFATASQSVWNLVPFNPKSLAWTIMAFQGNVVSNEPELIADALACIKAATWRNIAIQNLVKHITQAHGRSGNPAELTVNMMQSWRLSYIETKNFNDNKGPIFLLTGAPITDNLDFH
;
A
#
# COMPACT_ATOMS: atom_id res chain seq x y z
N MET A 1 29.70 27.80 19.77
CA MET A 1 28.43 27.53 20.47
C MET A 1 28.30 26.02 20.63
N PRO A 2 27.87 25.48 21.80
CA PRO A 2 27.61 24.06 21.92
C PRO A 2 26.50 23.66 20.96
N TYR A 3 26.71 22.58 20.22
CA TYR A 3 25.72 22.02 19.32
C TYR A 3 24.50 21.56 20.14
N LYS A 4 23.33 22.19 19.92
CA LYS A 4 22.09 21.83 20.61
C LYS A 4 21.43 20.70 19.82
N PHE A 5 21.30 19.53 20.43
CA PHE A 5 20.60 18.41 19.81
C PHE A 5 19.15 18.80 19.49
N PRO A 6 18.63 18.38 18.32
CA PRO A 6 17.21 18.56 18.01
C PRO A 6 16.37 17.79 19.02
N ASP A 7 15.32 18.43 19.53
CA ASP A 7 14.40 17.83 20.49
C ASP A 7 13.54 16.77 19.78
N PRO A 8 13.62 15.48 20.14
CA PRO A 8 12.81 14.44 19.52
C PRO A 8 11.30 14.58 19.81
N HIS A 9 10.92 15.45 20.76
CA HIS A 9 9.54 15.75 21.13
C HIS A 9 8.99 17.01 20.46
N ALA A 10 9.82 17.79 19.75
CA ALA A 10 9.37 18.99 19.06
C ALA A 10 8.51 18.63 17.83
N THR A 11 7.20 18.47 18.04
CA THR A 11 6.21 18.18 17.00
C THR A 11 5.69 19.45 16.31
N ALA A 12 5.84 20.62 16.94
CA ALA A 12 5.21 21.88 16.52
C ALA A 12 5.67 22.45 15.16
N ASN A 13 6.82 22.00 14.63
CA ASN A 13 7.38 22.45 13.36
C ASN A 13 7.70 21.28 12.41
N LEU A 14 7.19 20.08 12.70
CA LEU A 14 7.29 19.01 11.74
C LEU A 14 6.41 19.42 10.56
N LEU A 15 7.01 19.61 9.39
CA LEU A 15 6.29 19.42 8.15
C LEU A 15 5.68 18.02 8.27
N THR A 16 4.43 17.93 8.70
CA THR A 16 3.56 16.88 8.18
C THR A 16 3.61 17.12 6.70
N SER A 17 4.53 16.47 5.99
CA SER A 17 4.45 16.31 4.56
C SER A 17 3.22 15.43 4.31
N GLY A 18 2.03 15.97 4.60
CA GLY A 18 0.74 15.35 4.30
C GLY A 18 0.62 15.09 2.81
N GLU A 19 1.36 15.82 1.99
CA GLU A 19 1.54 15.56 0.56
C GLU A 19 2.32 14.26 0.27
N GLU A 20 3.24 13.84 1.15
CA GLU A 20 4.05 12.63 0.99
C GLU A 20 3.40 11.39 1.62
N PHE A 21 2.65 11.53 2.72
CA PHE A 21 2.03 10.40 3.40
C PHE A 21 0.91 9.79 2.53
N PRO A 22 1.11 8.58 1.98
CA PRO A 22 0.23 8.08 0.93
C PRO A 22 -1.17 7.74 1.43
N TYR A 23 -1.35 7.45 2.72
CA TYR A 23 -2.62 7.03 3.31
C TYR A 23 -3.56 8.17 3.72
N ASP A 24 -3.08 9.43 3.70
CA ASP A 24 -3.96 10.61 3.89
C ASP A 24 -4.67 11.02 2.60
N LYS A 25 -4.22 10.48 1.47
CA LYS A 25 -4.75 10.83 0.15
C LYS A 25 -6.12 10.21 -0.03
N THR A 26 -6.94 10.85 -0.86
CA THR A 26 -8.20 10.28 -1.33
C THR A 26 -8.12 10.00 -2.83
N THR A 27 -9.03 9.16 -3.33
CA THR A 27 -9.26 9.04 -4.76
C THR A 27 -9.68 10.39 -5.34
N CYS A 28 -9.43 10.58 -6.64
CA CYS A 28 -9.78 11.81 -7.38
C CYS A 28 -9.13 13.11 -6.86
N ALA A 29 -8.17 13.05 -5.93
CA ALA A 29 -7.58 14.24 -5.29
C ALA A 29 -6.54 14.96 -6.16
N SER A 30 -5.94 14.27 -7.14
CA SER A 30 -5.00 14.89 -8.08
C SER A 30 -5.73 15.63 -9.20
N GLU A 31 -4.97 16.31 -10.06
CA GLU A 31 -5.51 16.92 -11.28
C GLU A 31 -6.35 15.91 -12.06
N SER A 32 -7.57 16.34 -12.43
CA SER A 32 -8.50 15.51 -13.20
C SER A 32 -7.88 15.17 -14.56
N PRO A 33 -8.00 13.93 -15.02
CA PRO A 33 -7.64 13.56 -16.39
C PRO A 33 -8.35 14.46 -17.40
N ALA A 34 -7.69 14.74 -18.52
CA ALA A 34 -8.26 15.55 -19.61
C ALA A 34 -9.49 14.88 -20.25
N THR A 35 -9.56 13.55 -20.18
CA THR A 35 -10.64 12.75 -20.74
C THR A 35 -11.32 11.96 -19.62
N LEU A 36 -12.63 12.11 -19.50
CA LEU A 36 -13.49 11.36 -18.59
C LEU A 36 -14.50 10.55 -19.40
N PRO A 37 -15.02 9.44 -18.85
CA PRO A 37 -16.08 8.70 -19.53
C PRO A 37 -17.34 9.56 -19.68
N ALA A 38 -17.98 9.51 -20.85
CA ALA A 38 -19.24 10.22 -21.12
C ALA A 38 -20.45 9.55 -20.44
N GLY A 39 -20.26 8.31 -19.95
CA GLY A 39 -21.24 7.48 -19.28
C GLY A 39 -20.68 6.10 -18.99
N SER A 40 -21.53 5.17 -18.57
CA SER A 40 -21.16 3.77 -18.41
C SER A 40 -22.38 2.89 -18.59
N GLY A 41 -22.22 1.78 -19.33
CA GLY A 41 -23.24 0.73 -19.41
C GLY A 41 -23.44 -0.02 -18.09
N ILE A 42 -22.49 0.11 -17.15
CA ILE A 42 -22.55 -0.48 -15.81
C ILE A 42 -22.42 0.65 -14.77
N PRO A 43 -23.41 0.83 -13.89
CA PRO A 43 -23.35 1.89 -12.89
C PRO A 43 -22.18 1.62 -11.92
N PHE A 44 -21.43 2.69 -11.67
CA PHE A 44 -20.43 2.78 -10.61
C PHE A 44 -20.58 4.14 -9.93
N THR A 45 -20.03 4.26 -8.73
CA THR A 45 -20.06 5.51 -7.98
C THR A 45 -18.83 6.37 -8.29
N ASP A 46 -19.04 7.67 -8.39
CA ASP A 46 -18.03 8.72 -8.47
C ASP A 46 -17.61 9.24 -7.08
N ALA A 47 -18.00 8.53 -6.01
CA ALA A 47 -17.68 8.91 -4.65
C ALA A 47 -16.17 8.91 -4.40
N THR A 48 -15.74 9.82 -3.54
CA THR A 48 -14.37 9.89 -3.06
C THR A 48 -14.14 8.85 -1.96
N PHE A 49 -13.09 8.05 -2.11
CA PHE A 49 -12.68 7.03 -1.15
C PHE A 49 -11.26 7.32 -0.62
N PRO A 50 -10.84 6.73 0.51
CA PRO A 50 -9.44 6.73 0.90
C PRO A 50 -8.56 6.10 -0.19
N HIS A 51 -7.41 6.71 -0.46
CA HIS A 51 -6.46 6.20 -1.44
C HIS A 51 -5.80 4.92 -0.91
N ILE A 52 -5.82 3.88 -1.73
CA ILE A 52 -5.15 2.62 -1.45
C ILE A 52 -3.72 2.69 -1.98
N PHE A 53 -2.78 2.56 -1.05
CA PHE A 53 -1.36 2.37 -1.34
C PHE A 53 -0.97 0.92 -1.03
N ILE A 54 -0.47 0.22 -2.04
CA ILE A 54 0.05 -1.14 -1.88
C ILE A 54 1.54 -1.13 -2.25
N PRO A 55 2.43 -1.55 -1.34
CA PRO A 55 3.85 -1.65 -1.62
C PRO A 55 4.17 -2.59 -2.79
N TRP A 56 5.23 -2.29 -3.53
CA TRP A 56 5.72 -3.10 -4.65
C TRP A 56 5.88 -4.56 -4.26
N ASN A 57 6.64 -4.82 -3.19
CA ASN A 57 6.89 -6.16 -2.69
C ASN A 57 5.63 -6.91 -2.28
N HIS A 58 4.55 -6.23 -1.90
CA HIS A 58 3.27 -6.85 -1.56
C HIS A 58 2.45 -7.19 -2.80
N ILE A 59 2.51 -6.35 -3.84
CA ILE A 59 1.82 -6.58 -5.10
C ILE A 59 2.46 -7.75 -5.85
N THR A 60 3.79 -7.80 -5.89
CA THR A 60 4.54 -8.75 -6.72
C THR A 60 4.89 -10.05 -6.00
N VAL A 61 4.41 -10.27 -4.77
CA VAL A 61 4.59 -11.56 -4.07
C VAL A 61 4.11 -12.69 -4.98
N GLY A 62 5.01 -13.62 -5.28
CA GLY A 62 4.70 -14.80 -6.08
C GLY A 62 4.65 -14.58 -7.60
N PHE A 63 4.96 -13.38 -8.10
CA PHE A 63 5.05 -13.16 -9.54
C PHE A 63 6.31 -13.82 -10.11
N PRO A 64 6.24 -14.43 -11.30
CA PRO A 64 7.42 -14.86 -12.05
C PRO A 64 8.40 -13.70 -12.28
N GLU A 65 9.70 -14.00 -12.24
CA GLU A 65 10.77 -13.02 -12.46
C GLU A 65 10.61 -12.33 -13.81
N GLU A 66 10.23 -13.05 -14.88
CA GLU A 66 10.05 -12.45 -16.20
C GLU A 66 8.92 -11.40 -16.23
N ILE A 67 7.86 -11.62 -15.43
CA ILE A 67 6.75 -10.66 -15.30
C ILE A 67 7.21 -9.45 -14.48
N GLN A 68 7.96 -9.67 -13.39
CA GLN A 68 8.51 -8.58 -12.58
C GLN A 68 9.47 -7.71 -13.38
N GLU A 69 10.34 -8.30 -14.20
CA GLU A 69 11.24 -7.59 -15.11
C GLU A 69 10.48 -6.77 -16.15
N ALA A 70 9.46 -7.36 -16.78
CA ALA A 70 8.63 -6.68 -17.78
C ALA A 70 7.89 -5.47 -17.18
N ILE A 71 7.34 -5.61 -15.97
CA ILE A 71 6.70 -4.52 -15.23
C ILE A 71 7.73 -3.47 -14.85
N THR A 72 8.90 -3.86 -14.36
CA THR A 72 9.96 -2.92 -13.96
C THR A 72 10.46 -2.09 -15.15
N ALA A 73 10.53 -2.70 -16.34
CA ALA A 73 10.96 -2.02 -17.56
C ALA A 73 9.91 -1.06 -18.14
N SER A 74 8.62 -1.23 -17.83
CA SER A 74 7.54 -0.37 -18.34
C SER A 74 6.33 -0.37 -17.41
N PRO A 75 6.46 0.16 -16.17
CA PRO A 75 5.42 0.06 -15.15
C PRO A 75 4.10 0.74 -15.56
N GLU A 76 4.18 1.78 -16.39
CA GLU A 76 3.04 2.54 -16.91
C GLU A 76 2.11 1.74 -17.84
N LYS A 77 2.59 0.60 -18.37
CA LYS A 77 1.80 -0.29 -19.24
C LYS A 77 0.96 -1.30 -18.45
N PHE A 78 1.10 -1.32 -17.13
CA PHE A 78 0.44 -2.27 -16.26
C PHE A 78 -0.29 -1.55 -15.14
N ILE A 79 -1.51 -2.01 -14.85
CA ILE A 79 -2.29 -1.59 -13.68
C ILE A 79 -2.65 -2.84 -12.89
N VAL A 80 -2.56 -2.74 -11.57
CA VAL A 80 -2.96 -3.78 -10.64
C VAL A 80 -4.42 -3.60 -10.29
N ALA A 81 -5.22 -4.62 -10.49
CA ALA A 81 -6.59 -4.66 -10.01
C ALA A 81 -6.71 -5.56 -8.78
N VAL A 82 -7.04 -4.95 -7.64
CA VAL A 82 -7.22 -5.63 -6.35
C VAL A 82 -8.68 -5.54 -5.92
N PRO A 83 -9.38 -6.67 -5.75
CA PRO A 83 -10.74 -6.65 -5.24
C PRO A 83 -10.75 -6.32 -3.74
N PHE A 84 -11.77 -5.64 -3.25
CA PHE A 84 -11.98 -5.45 -1.82
C PHE A 84 -12.22 -6.80 -1.13
N GLY A 85 -11.62 -7.00 0.04
CA GLY A 85 -11.55 -8.33 0.67
C GLY A 85 -10.57 -9.28 -0.02
N ALA A 86 -9.58 -8.72 -0.73
CA ALA A 86 -8.52 -9.40 -1.47
C ALA A 86 -8.03 -10.68 -0.79
N GLY A 87 -7.99 -11.76 -1.58
CA GLY A 87 -7.47 -13.05 -1.15
C GLY A 87 -8.12 -14.22 -1.90
N PRO A 88 -7.61 -15.45 -1.69
CA PRO A 88 -8.13 -16.66 -2.32
C PRO A 88 -9.64 -16.84 -2.18
N LYS A 89 -10.24 -16.38 -1.07
CA LYS A 89 -11.69 -16.49 -0.86
C LYS A 89 -12.50 -15.69 -1.90
N PHE A 90 -12.10 -14.47 -2.22
CA PHE A 90 -12.81 -13.66 -3.21
C PHE A 90 -12.89 -14.38 -4.56
N TYR A 91 -11.78 -14.96 -5.00
CA TYR A 91 -11.70 -15.67 -6.29
C TYR A 91 -12.39 -17.04 -6.25
N ALA A 92 -12.42 -17.71 -5.10
CA ALA A 92 -13.24 -18.91 -4.92
C ALA A 92 -14.74 -18.60 -5.05
N ASP A 93 -15.18 -17.49 -4.46
CA ASP A 93 -16.57 -17.03 -4.52
C ASP A 93 -16.90 -16.40 -5.90
N ASN A 94 -15.89 -15.89 -6.62
CA ASN A 94 -16.00 -15.20 -7.92
C ASN A 94 -15.04 -15.79 -8.96
N HIS A 95 -15.27 -17.03 -9.38
CA HIS A 95 -14.41 -17.77 -10.34
C HIS A 95 -14.20 -17.09 -11.71
N ARG A 96 -14.97 -16.05 -12.04
CA ARG A 96 -14.88 -15.25 -13.28
C ARG A 96 -14.64 -13.76 -13.01
N ALA A 97 -13.96 -13.44 -11.91
CA ALA A 97 -13.67 -12.07 -11.51
C ALA A 97 -12.94 -11.26 -12.61
N ASP A 98 -12.05 -11.91 -13.36
CA ASP A 98 -11.36 -11.36 -14.54
C ASP A 98 -12.36 -10.90 -15.61
N LEU A 99 -13.34 -11.74 -15.94
CA LEU A 99 -14.35 -11.44 -16.94
C LEU A 99 -15.32 -10.36 -16.46
N LEU A 100 -15.67 -10.36 -15.17
CA LEU A 100 -16.49 -9.31 -14.58
C LEU A 100 -15.81 -7.94 -14.65
N LEU A 101 -14.53 -7.86 -14.26
CA LEU A 101 -13.76 -6.63 -14.35
C LEU A 101 -13.59 -6.20 -15.81
N LYS A 102 -13.31 -7.16 -16.72
CA LYS A 102 -13.20 -6.86 -18.16
C LYS A 102 -14.49 -6.29 -18.73
N MET A 103 -15.63 -6.93 -18.48
CA MET A 103 -16.94 -6.44 -18.92
C MET A 103 -17.24 -5.06 -18.37
N PHE A 104 -16.84 -4.78 -17.13
CA PHE A 104 -16.95 -3.46 -16.53
C PHE A 104 -16.13 -2.40 -17.29
N LEU A 105 -14.83 -2.64 -17.50
CA LEU A 105 -13.98 -1.68 -18.22
C LEU A 105 -14.41 -1.51 -19.68
N ASP A 106 -14.83 -2.59 -20.33
CA ASP A 106 -15.39 -2.56 -21.69
C ASP A 106 -16.72 -1.76 -21.74
N GLY A 107 -17.46 -1.68 -20.63
CA GLY A 107 -18.72 -0.96 -20.51
C GLY A 107 -18.62 0.55 -20.25
N LEU A 108 -17.45 1.06 -19.85
CA LEU A 108 -17.23 2.50 -19.65
C LEU A 108 -17.32 3.26 -20.98
N ASP A 109 -18.06 4.34 -21.11
CA ASP A 109 -18.12 5.05 -22.40
C ASP A 109 -16.93 6.01 -22.53
N PHE A 110 -15.79 5.49 -23.00
CA PHE A 110 -14.52 6.21 -23.08
C PHE A 110 -14.00 6.21 -24.53
N PRO A 111 -13.56 7.36 -25.10
CA PRO A 111 -13.27 7.51 -26.53
C PRO A 111 -12.23 6.53 -27.11
N ASP A 112 -11.12 6.35 -26.39
CA ASP A 112 -10.11 5.35 -26.70
C ASP A 112 -9.68 4.66 -25.41
N LYS A 113 -9.93 3.36 -25.31
CA LYS A 113 -9.52 2.54 -24.18
C LYS A 113 -8.29 1.71 -24.47
N GLY A 114 -7.84 1.63 -25.73
CA GLY A 114 -6.92 0.59 -26.19
C GLY A 114 -7.55 -0.81 -26.23
N LYS A 115 -6.69 -1.82 -26.36
CA LYS A 115 -7.05 -3.25 -26.40
C LYS A 115 -6.82 -3.87 -25.02
N ILE A 116 -7.75 -3.62 -24.11
CA ILE A 116 -7.67 -4.09 -22.72
C ILE A 116 -7.53 -5.61 -22.67
N THR A 117 -6.50 -6.06 -21.97
CA THR A 117 -6.23 -7.47 -21.65
C THR A 117 -6.06 -7.62 -20.16
N MET A 118 -6.50 -8.76 -19.63
CA MET A 118 -6.39 -9.10 -18.22
C MET A 118 -5.80 -10.48 -18.06
N PHE A 119 -4.94 -10.66 -17.07
CA PHE A 119 -4.38 -11.96 -16.75
C PHE A 119 -4.01 -12.06 -15.28
N PHE A 120 -3.96 -13.29 -14.77
CA PHE A 120 -3.35 -13.58 -13.48
C PHE A 120 -1.85 -13.77 -13.67
N PRO A 121 -1.00 -13.16 -12.82
CA PRO A 121 0.40 -13.50 -12.75
C PRO A 121 0.48 -14.92 -12.19
N LEU A 122 0.75 -15.91 -13.04
CA LEU A 122 0.79 -17.32 -12.65
C LEU A 122 1.96 -17.56 -11.70
N GLU A 123 1.71 -18.15 -10.53
CA GLU A 123 2.76 -18.47 -9.56
C GLU A 123 3.86 -19.35 -10.17
N THR A 124 5.10 -19.11 -9.76
CA THR A 124 6.24 -19.97 -10.12
C THR A 124 5.97 -21.40 -9.65
N LYS A 125 6.27 -22.38 -10.51
CA LYS A 125 5.99 -23.81 -10.25
C LYS A 125 6.76 -24.37 -9.04
N GLU A 126 7.75 -23.66 -8.50
CA GLU A 126 8.58 -24.14 -7.39
C GLU A 126 7.81 -24.24 -6.07
N ASP A 127 6.79 -23.39 -5.86
CA ASP A 127 5.94 -23.45 -4.67
C ASP A 127 4.94 -24.61 -4.68
N LYS A 128 4.72 -25.26 -5.84
CA LYS A 128 3.86 -26.45 -5.91
C LYS A 128 4.41 -27.66 -5.14
N LYS A 129 5.70 -27.65 -4.74
CA LYS A 129 6.26 -28.71 -3.88
C LYS A 129 5.85 -28.59 -2.41
N SER A 130 5.38 -27.44 -1.95
CA SER A 130 4.86 -27.27 -0.58
C SER A 130 3.34 -27.51 -0.48
N ALA A 131 2.63 -27.54 -1.62
CA ALA A 131 1.19 -27.76 -1.73
C ALA A 131 0.73 -29.22 -1.53
N ASN A 132 1.62 -30.12 -1.12
CA ASN A 132 1.29 -31.50 -0.73
C ASN A 132 0.99 -31.65 0.77
N ARG A 133 0.42 -30.61 1.40
CA ARG A 133 -0.19 -30.67 2.74
C ARG A 133 -1.69 -30.45 2.62
N ASP A 134 -2.37 -31.47 2.11
CA ASP A 134 -3.71 -31.79 2.61
C ASP A 134 -3.57 -32.13 4.09
N GLU A 135 -3.86 -31.17 4.97
CA GLU A 135 -4.50 -31.36 6.29
C GLU A 135 -4.53 -30.02 7.04
N GLY A 136 -5.69 -29.37 6.97
CA GLY A 136 -6.00 -28.14 7.71
C GLY A 136 -5.88 -26.88 6.86
N ARG A 137 -6.88 -26.59 6.02
CA ARG A 137 -7.12 -25.23 5.52
C ARG A 137 -7.40 -24.31 6.72
N SER A 138 -6.33 -23.85 7.36
CA SER A 138 -6.38 -22.77 8.33
C SER A 138 -7.05 -21.59 7.63
N ARG A 139 -8.14 -21.07 8.21
CA ARG A 139 -8.87 -19.89 7.70
C ARG A 139 -7.96 -18.68 7.44
N ARG A 140 -6.76 -18.65 8.02
CA ARG A 140 -5.73 -17.62 7.79
C ARG A 140 -5.38 -17.49 6.30
N SER A 141 -5.19 -18.60 5.60
CA SER A 141 -4.81 -18.61 4.18
C SER A 141 -5.83 -17.97 3.22
N ALA A 142 -7.08 -17.76 3.65
CA ALA A 142 -8.13 -17.19 2.82
C ALA A 142 -7.92 -15.71 2.45
N PHE A 143 -7.06 -14.99 3.20
CA PHE A 143 -6.80 -13.55 3.05
C PHE A 143 -5.32 -13.18 3.15
N ASP A 144 -4.41 -14.15 3.31
CA ASP A 144 -3.01 -13.87 3.69
C ASP A 144 -2.17 -13.25 2.55
N THR A 145 -2.52 -13.49 1.29
CA THR A 145 -1.75 -12.96 0.14
C THR A 145 -2.68 -12.30 -0.87
N LEU A 146 -2.29 -11.11 -1.33
CA LEU A 146 -2.94 -10.43 -2.44
C LEU A 146 -2.82 -11.31 -3.70
N TRP A 147 -3.95 -11.55 -4.35
CA TRP A 147 -3.98 -12.21 -5.65
C TRP A 147 -4.45 -11.20 -6.70
N PRO A 148 -3.57 -10.28 -7.14
CA PRO A 148 -3.97 -9.23 -8.05
C PRO A 148 -4.28 -9.75 -9.45
N LEU A 149 -5.20 -9.06 -10.13
CA LEU A 149 -5.35 -9.15 -11.58
C LEU A 149 -4.48 -8.09 -12.26
N MET A 150 -3.82 -8.47 -13.34
CA MET A 150 -3.06 -7.55 -14.18
C MET A 150 -3.96 -6.99 -15.26
N VAL A 151 -3.96 -5.67 -15.44
CA VAL A 151 -4.63 -4.97 -16.54
C VAL A 151 -3.55 -4.36 -17.43
N THR A 152 -3.60 -4.60 -18.74
CA THR A 152 -2.68 -4.03 -19.73
C THR A 152 -3.36 -3.78 -21.08
N GLY A 153 -2.64 -3.17 -22.02
CA GLY A 153 -3.15 -2.82 -23.35
C GLY A 153 -4.13 -1.64 -23.35
N PHE A 154 -4.20 -0.89 -22.25
CA PHE A 154 -5.01 0.32 -22.17
C PHE A 154 -4.32 1.51 -22.88
N SER A 155 -5.12 2.49 -23.34
CA SER A 155 -4.59 3.78 -23.80
C SER A 155 -4.08 4.62 -22.63
N GLU A 156 -3.17 5.55 -22.88
CA GLU A 156 -2.58 6.39 -21.83
C GLU A 156 -3.64 7.18 -21.05
N ASP A 157 -4.58 7.82 -21.74
CA ASP A 157 -5.64 8.62 -21.11
C ASP A 157 -6.62 7.76 -20.31
N PHE A 158 -6.94 6.56 -20.80
CA PHE A 158 -7.76 5.63 -20.06
C PHE A 158 -7.05 5.14 -18.80
N GLY A 159 -5.76 4.82 -18.89
CA GLY A 159 -4.94 4.46 -17.74
C GLY A 159 -4.91 5.57 -16.67
N LYS A 160 -4.73 6.83 -17.07
CA LYS A 160 -4.79 7.99 -16.17
C LYS A 160 -6.15 8.09 -15.47
N PHE A 161 -7.24 7.92 -16.20
CA PHE A 161 -8.59 7.90 -15.62
C PHE A 161 -8.77 6.77 -14.60
N LEU A 162 -8.36 5.55 -14.95
CA LEU A 162 -8.45 4.39 -14.06
C LEU A 162 -7.70 4.60 -12.74
N LEU A 163 -6.49 5.16 -12.81
CA LEU A 163 -5.66 5.44 -11.65
C LEU A 163 -6.13 6.64 -10.83
N TRP A 164 -6.70 7.66 -11.48
CA TRP A 164 -7.28 8.83 -10.81
C TRP A 164 -8.52 8.45 -10.00
N ASN A 165 -9.43 7.67 -10.59
CA ASN A 165 -10.63 7.19 -9.89
C ASN A 165 -10.27 6.11 -8.86
N GLN A 166 -9.32 5.23 -9.18
CA GLN A 166 -8.76 4.13 -8.39
C GLN A 166 -9.79 3.09 -7.87
N CYS A 167 -10.81 3.52 -7.14
CA CYS A 167 -11.83 2.65 -6.53
C CYS A 167 -13.10 2.62 -7.39
N PHE A 168 -13.46 1.43 -7.87
CA PHE A 168 -14.68 1.18 -8.64
C PHE A 168 -15.58 0.23 -7.86
N ALA A 169 -16.59 0.77 -7.18
CA ALA A 169 -17.66 -0.02 -6.59
C ALA A 169 -18.74 -0.29 -7.65
N THR A 170 -18.80 -1.54 -8.13
CA THR A 170 -19.78 -1.95 -9.14
C THR A 170 -21.03 -2.52 -8.46
N ALA A 171 -22.17 -2.48 -9.16
CA ALA A 171 -23.45 -2.97 -8.63
C ALA A 171 -23.47 -4.47 -8.26
N SER A 172 -22.48 -5.25 -8.71
CA SER A 172 -22.39 -6.71 -8.52
C SER A 172 -21.68 -7.15 -7.23
N GLN A 173 -21.71 -6.34 -6.17
CA GLN A 173 -21.02 -6.59 -4.89
C GLN A 173 -19.48 -6.71 -4.97
N SER A 174 -18.88 -6.33 -6.10
CA SER A 174 -17.42 -6.27 -6.24
C SER A 174 -16.95 -4.82 -6.22
N VAL A 175 -16.00 -4.53 -5.34
CA VAL A 175 -15.27 -3.27 -5.34
C VAL A 175 -13.87 -3.56 -5.83
N TRP A 176 -13.40 -2.81 -6.81
CA TRP A 176 -12.08 -2.99 -7.41
C TRP A 176 -11.22 -1.76 -7.18
N ASN A 177 -9.98 -1.97 -6.75
CA ASN A 177 -8.98 -0.91 -6.62
C ASN A 177 -7.93 -1.08 -7.69
N LEU A 178 -7.76 -0.06 -8.52
CA LEU A 178 -6.79 0.02 -9.59
C LEU A 178 -5.58 0.84 -9.13
N VAL A 179 -4.48 0.14 -8.89
CA VAL A 179 -3.27 0.69 -8.28
C VAL A 179 -2.13 0.66 -9.32
N PRO A 180 -1.31 1.71 -9.41
CA PRO A 180 -0.19 1.70 -10.35
C PRO A 180 0.91 0.76 -9.84
N PHE A 181 1.71 0.22 -10.77
CA PHE A 181 3.00 -0.33 -10.39
C PHE A 181 3.99 0.79 -10.12
N ASN A 182 4.62 0.73 -8.96
CA ASN A 182 5.71 1.63 -8.63
C ASN A 182 6.80 0.82 -7.90
N PRO A 183 7.89 0.45 -8.57
CA PRO A 183 9.01 -0.26 -7.95
C PRO A 183 9.62 0.47 -6.74
N LYS A 184 9.39 1.78 -6.61
CA LYS A 184 9.84 2.59 -5.47
C LYS A 184 8.83 2.69 -4.33
N SER A 185 7.63 2.12 -4.48
CA SER A 185 6.62 2.09 -3.42
C SER A 185 7.00 1.06 -2.37
N LEU A 186 7.71 1.48 -1.33
CA LEU A 186 8.07 0.62 -0.20
C LEU A 186 7.00 0.66 0.90
N ALA A 187 7.00 -0.32 1.79
CA ALA A 187 6.04 -0.33 2.90
C ALA A 187 6.38 0.76 3.93
N TRP A 188 5.35 1.53 4.29
CA TRP A 188 5.43 2.55 5.36
C TRP A 188 5.04 1.99 6.73
N THR A 189 4.57 0.76 6.79
CA THR A 189 4.22 0.11 8.06
C THR A 189 5.49 -0.36 8.75
N ILE A 190 5.72 0.12 9.97
CA ILE A 190 6.90 -0.24 10.76
C ILE A 190 6.53 -1.39 11.71
N MET A 191 5.48 -1.21 12.50
CA MET A 191 5.01 -2.23 13.44
C MET A 191 3.60 -1.96 13.94
N ALA A 192 2.96 -3.01 14.44
CA ALA A 192 1.69 -2.93 15.15
C ALA A 192 1.88 -3.32 16.62
N PHE A 193 1.27 -2.56 17.52
CA PHE A 193 1.22 -2.85 18.96
C PHE A 193 -0.18 -3.27 19.35
N GLN A 194 -0.27 -4.31 20.18
CA GLN A 194 -1.51 -4.78 20.78
C GLN A 194 -1.33 -4.88 22.30
N GLY A 195 -2.38 -4.59 23.06
CA GLY A 195 -2.40 -4.77 24.51
C GLY A 195 -3.36 -3.83 25.20
N ASN A 196 -3.38 -3.89 26.53
CA ASN A 196 -4.31 -3.12 27.36
C ASN A 196 -4.09 -1.60 27.28
N VAL A 197 -2.92 -1.17 26.82
CA VAL A 197 -2.55 0.26 26.67
C VAL A 197 -3.04 0.86 25.36
N VAL A 198 -3.59 0.06 24.45
CA VAL A 198 -4.12 0.55 23.18
C VAL A 198 -5.53 1.10 23.38
N SER A 199 -5.67 2.41 23.25
CA SER A 199 -6.94 3.13 23.38
C SER A 199 -7.07 4.21 22.30
N ASN A 200 -8.30 4.58 21.96
CA ASN A 200 -8.57 5.64 20.99
C ASN A 200 -8.60 7.02 21.68
N GLU A 201 -7.57 7.32 22.47
CA GLU A 201 -7.44 8.60 23.19
C GLU A 201 -6.28 9.40 22.57
N PRO A 202 -6.54 10.59 21.99
CA PRO A 202 -5.51 11.35 21.28
C PRO A 202 -4.26 11.67 22.13
N GLU A 203 -4.44 11.97 23.41
CA GLU A 203 -3.34 12.25 24.34
C GLU A 203 -2.46 11.02 24.54
N LEU A 204 -3.08 9.84 24.76
CA LEU A 204 -2.34 8.58 24.92
C LEU A 204 -1.61 8.17 23.63
N ILE A 205 -2.20 8.42 22.46
CA ILE A 205 -1.54 8.17 21.17
C ILE A 205 -0.30 9.06 21.01
N ALA A 206 -0.42 10.35 21.36
CA ALA A 206 0.69 11.30 21.30
C ALA A 206 1.81 10.93 22.29
N ASP A 207 1.46 10.59 23.53
CA ASP A 207 2.40 10.16 24.57
C ASP A 207 3.11 8.85 24.19
N ALA A 208 2.36 7.88 23.65
CA ALA A 208 2.92 6.62 23.17
C ALA A 208 3.92 6.86 22.03
N LEU A 209 3.56 7.70 21.04
CA LEU A 209 4.46 8.06 19.95
C LEU A 209 5.72 8.79 20.46
N ALA A 210 5.57 9.70 21.41
CA ALA A 210 6.69 10.40 22.05
C ALA A 210 7.65 9.43 22.76
N CYS A 211 7.10 8.45 23.49
CA CYS A 211 7.88 7.40 24.14
C CYS A 211 8.65 6.54 23.14
N ILE A 212 7.98 6.12 22.06
CA ILE A 212 8.58 5.34 20.97
C ILE A 212 9.73 6.11 20.31
N LYS A 213 9.52 7.40 19.99
CA LYS A 213 10.56 8.26 19.41
C LYS A 213 11.74 8.44 20.37
N ALA A 214 11.50 8.68 21.65
CA ALA A 214 12.56 8.84 22.65
C ALA A 214 13.38 7.56 22.85
N ALA A 215 12.74 6.40 22.91
CA ALA A 215 13.41 5.11 23.03
C ALA A 215 14.26 4.79 21.79
N THR A 216 13.70 5.02 20.59
CA THR A 216 14.40 4.84 19.31
C THR A 216 15.60 5.76 19.19
N TRP A 217 15.42 7.05 19.50
CA TRP A 217 16.48 8.04 19.45
C TRP A 217 17.67 7.69 20.34
N ARG A 218 17.43 7.15 21.55
CA ARG A 218 18.51 6.77 22.47
C ARG A 218 19.22 5.47 22.10
N ASN A 219 18.69 4.71 21.13
CA ASN A 219 19.22 3.41 20.75
C ASN A 219 20.39 3.56 19.76
N ILE A 220 21.61 3.32 20.24
CA ILE A 220 22.86 3.43 19.45
C ILE A 220 22.86 2.48 18.24
N ALA A 221 22.30 1.28 18.36
CA ALA A 221 22.25 0.32 17.25
C ALA A 221 21.37 0.85 16.10
N ILE A 222 20.21 1.43 16.44
CA ILE A 222 19.33 2.07 15.46
C ILE A 222 20.02 3.28 14.83
N GLN A 223 20.66 4.13 15.62
CA GLN A 223 21.39 5.29 15.09
C GLN A 223 22.46 4.88 14.07
N ASN A 224 23.24 3.83 14.37
CA ASN A 224 24.26 3.32 13.46
C ASN A 224 23.65 2.73 12.18
N LEU A 225 22.53 2.02 12.30
CA LEU A 225 21.80 1.48 11.14
C LEU A 225 21.29 2.61 10.24
N VAL A 226 20.61 3.61 10.80
CA VAL A 226 20.12 4.77 10.06
C VAL A 226 21.26 5.50 9.37
N LYS A 227 22.37 5.73 10.07
CA LYS A 227 23.56 6.34 9.46
C LYS A 227 24.09 5.51 8.29
N HIS A 228 24.22 4.19 8.46
CA HIS A 228 24.72 3.32 7.40
C HIS A 228 23.86 3.39 6.14
N ILE A 229 22.54 3.27 6.31
CA ILE A 229 21.58 3.33 5.20
C ILE A 229 21.61 4.70 4.54
N THR A 230 21.52 5.78 5.31
CA THR A 230 21.50 7.15 4.75
C THR A 230 22.81 7.54 4.07
N GLN A 231 23.96 7.07 4.58
CA GLN A 231 25.27 7.28 3.94
C GLN A 231 25.38 6.56 2.59
N ALA A 232 24.80 5.36 2.45
CA ALA A 232 24.73 4.67 1.17
C ALA A 232 23.97 5.48 0.11
N HIS A 233 23.10 6.41 0.53
CA HIS A 233 22.33 7.33 -0.32
C HIS A 233 22.95 8.73 -0.41
N GLY A 234 24.24 8.87 -0.05
CA GLY A 234 24.97 10.14 -0.15
C GLY A 234 24.58 11.19 0.90
N ARG A 235 23.77 10.83 1.92
CA ARG A 235 23.44 11.72 3.03
C ARG A 235 24.46 11.54 4.16
N SER A 236 25.20 12.60 4.48
CA SER A 236 26.11 12.63 5.63
C SER A 236 25.51 13.41 6.79
N GLY A 237 25.73 12.95 8.02
CA GLY A 237 25.27 13.66 9.21
C GLY A 237 25.64 12.93 10.50
N ASN A 238 25.34 13.56 11.62
CA ASN A 238 25.42 12.91 12.93
C ASN A 238 24.36 11.78 13.01
N PRO A 239 24.72 10.56 13.48
CA PRO A 239 23.74 9.49 13.67
C PRO A 239 22.46 9.91 14.40
N ALA A 240 22.59 10.75 15.43
CA ALA A 240 21.45 11.22 16.21
C ALA A 240 20.52 12.14 15.41
N GLU A 241 21.07 13.04 14.59
CA GLU A 241 20.28 13.93 13.72
C GLU A 241 19.57 13.15 12.62
N LEU A 242 20.28 12.22 11.98
CA LEU A 242 19.72 11.37 10.93
C LEU A 242 18.56 10.52 11.48
N THR A 243 18.69 10.04 12.72
CA THR A 243 17.63 9.30 13.41
C THR A 243 16.43 10.19 13.73
N VAL A 244 16.67 11.43 14.19
CA VAL A 244 15.56 12.39 14.39
C VAL A 244 14.84 12.65 13.08
N ASN A 245 15.57 12.91 11.99
CA ASN A 245 15.00 13.16 10.67
C ASN A 245 14.14 11.98 10.17
N MET A 246 14.61 10.73 10.32
CA MET A 246 13.81 9.54 10.01
C MET A 246 12.46 9.56 10.76
N MET A 247 12.50 9.79 12.07
CA MET A 247 11.31 9.73 12.92
C MET A 247 10.36 10.92 12.73
N GLN A 248 10.73 11.95 11.96
CA GLN A 248 9.83 13.07 11.67
C GLN A 248 8.57 12.60 10.94
N SER A 249 8.71 11.61 10.05
CA SER A 249 7.61 11.01 9.30
C SER A 249 6.74 10.06 10.13
N TRP A 250 7.16 9.69 11.34
CA TRP A 250 6.48 8.66 12.13
C TRP A 250 5.14 9.14 12.67
N ARG A 251 4.11 8.31 12.45
CA ARG A 251 2.74 8.50 12.92
C ARG A 251 2.26 7.24 13.62
N LEU A 252 1.47 7.43 14.67
CA LEU A 252 0.82 6.34 15.39
C LEU A 252 -0.69 6.49 15.20
N SER A 253 -1.34 5.44 14.73
CA SER A 253 -2.78 5.44 14.47
C SER A 253 -3.46 4.34 15.27
N TYR A 254 -4.58 4.66 15.91
CA TYR A 254 -5.47 3.66 16.49
C TYR A 254 -6.28 3.00 15.37
N ILE A 255 -6.29 1.67 15.34
CA ILE A 255 -7.10 0.89 14.41
C ILE A 255 -7.91 -0.12 15.20
N GLU A 256 -9.22 -0.04 15.08
CA GLU A 256 -10.11 -1.06 15.61
C GLU A 256 -10.06 -2.28 14.69
N THR A 257 -9.49 -3.38 15.18
CA THR A 257 -9.51 -4.66 14.47
C THR A 257 -10.49 -5.62 15.14
N LYS A 258 -10.94 -6.60 14.37
CA LYS A 258 -11.77 -7.70 14.84
C LYS A 258 -11.06 -8.99 14.51
N ASN A 259 -10.97 -9.89 15.48
CA ASN A 259 -10.49 -11.24 15.19
C ASN A 259 -11.58 -12.08 14.52
N PHE A 260 -11.25 -13.32 14.16
CA PHE A 260 -12.18 -14.23 13.50
C PHE A 260 -13.44 -14.59 14.32
N ASN A 261 -13.45 -14.31 15.62
CA ASN A 261 -14.59 -14.51 16.51
C ASN A 261 -15.38 -13.21 16.73
N ASP A 262 -15.14 -12.19 15.90
CA ASP A 262 -15.70 -10.83 16.02
C ASP A 262 -15.33 -10.11 17.33
N ASN A 263 -14.36 -10.64 18.08
CA ASN A 263 -13.85 -9.97 19.27
C ASN A 263 -12.94 -8.83 18.84
N LYS A 264 -13.16 -7.66 19.45
CA LYS A 264 -12.33 -6.47 19.24
C LYS A 264 -10.90 -6.74 19.70
N GLY A 265 -9.94 -6.36 18.86
CA GLY A 265 -8.52 -6.38 19.14
C GLY A 265 -7.90 -5.09 18.65
N PRO A 266 -8.08 -3.97 19.37
CA PRO A 266 -7.53 -2.70 18.91
C PRO A 266 -6.00 -2.78 18.82
N ILE A 267 -5.44 -2.10 17.82
CA ILE A 267 -4.00 -1.97 17.65
C ILE A 267 -3.60 -0.50 17.53
N PHE A 268 -2.37 -0.19 17.94
CA PHE A 268 -1.66 0.97 17.44
C PHE A 268 -0.79 0.57 16.26
N LEU A 269 -0.97 1.22 15.11
CA LEU A 269 -0.15 1.02 13.94
C LEU A 269 0.87 2.17 13.84
N LEU A 270 2.15 1.84 13.99
CA LEU A 270 3.24 2.76 13.74
C LEU A 270 3.60 2.73 12.26
N THR A 271 3.47 3.89 11.62
CA THR A 271 3.83 4.10 10.22
C THR A 271 4.87 5.19 10.10
N GLY A 272 5.65 5.19 9.02
CA GLY A 272 6.64 6.21 8.72
C GLY A 272 7.18 6.06 7.30
N ALA A 273 7.77 7.13 6.78
CA ALA A 273 8.40 7.10 5.47
C ALA A 273 9.62 6.16 5.50
N PRO A 274 9.82 5.36 4.43
CA PRO A 274 11.04 4.60 4.24
C PRO A 274 12.29 5.49 4.31
N ILE A 275 13.37 4.99 4.91
CA ILE A 275 14.67 5.69 4.98
C ILE A 275 15.54 5.53 3.74
N THR A 276 15.09 4.69 2.80
CA THR A 276 15.71 4.35 1.53
C THR A 276 14.61 4.16 0.48
N ASP A 277 14.94 4.31 -0.79
CA ASP A 277 14.11 3.92 -1.94
C ASP A 277 14.57 2.59 -2.57
N ASN A 278 15.58 1.95 -2.00
CA ASN A 278 16.11 0.66 -2.43
C ASN A 278 15.48 -0.48 -1.61
N LEU A 279 14.84 -1.40 -2.31
CA LEU A 279 14.19 -2.59 -1.74
C LEU A 279 15.15 -3.47 -0.94
N ASP A 280 16.42 -3.59 -1.37
CA ASP A 280 17.42 -4.46 -0.72
C ASP A 280 17.85 -3.93 0.66
N PHE A 281 17.63 -2.63 0.90
CA PHE A 281 17.95 -1.95 2.15
C PHE A 281 16.71 -1.60 2.99
N HIS A 282 15.51 -1.92 2.49
CA HIS A 282 14.22 -1.59 3.12
C HIS A 282 13.91 -2.48 4.32
#